data_AF-A0A3B8P362-F1
#
_entry.id   AF-A0A3B8P362-F1
#
_cell.length_a   1.000
_cell.length_b   1.000
_cell.length_c   1.000
_cell.angle_alpha   90.00
_cell.angle_beta   90.00
_cell.angle_gamma   90.00
#
_symmetry.space_group_name_H-M   'P 1'
#
loop_
_entity.id
_entity.type
_entity.pdbx_description
1 polymer ?
#
loop_
_entity_poly.entity_id
_entity_poly.type
_entity_poly.pdbx_seq_one_letter_code
_entity_poly.pdbx_strand_id
1 'polypeptide(L)'
;MAISVFDLFKIGVGPSSSHTVGPMRAGALFVQGLRERGELEQVQRIEVRLYGSLSATGVGHGTDNATIMGLMGEWPDAIDPTQIVPRIADLRETHVLKLDNRLPIEFVWARDMLLLEENLPYHPNAMTLIAEGAQGELHRDTYYSVGGGFVVDAAQAASGVLDADQTVLPYDFNSAAELLRLCKQNDLSVSQLMMANEKVWRSEAEIRAGLHKLWDAMQECVNNGLKYEGTLPGGLNVRRRAPKLHRSLQEIGKPNVIGSTMSAMEWVNLFALAVNEENAAGGRMVTAPTNGAAGIIPAVLHYYMRFSDAVDESSVVDFFLAAAAVGILCKKNASISGAEVGCQGEVGSACAMAAAGLA
;
A
#
# COMPACT_ATOMS: atom_id res chain seq x y z
N MET A 1 9.04 -13.26 14.62
CA MET A 1 8.16 -12.79 13.53
C MET A 1 8.95 -12.84 12.25
N ALA A 2 8.61 -13.78 11.40
CA ALA A 2 9.10 -13.81 10.03
C ALA A 2 8.34 -12.76 9.20
N ILE A 3 9.04 -12.09 8.29
CA ILE A 3 8.49 -10.98 7.50
C ILE A 3 8.97 -11.21 6.07
N SER A 4 8.04 -11.28 5.12
CA SER A 4 8.35 -11.46 3.71
C SER A 4 8.62 -10.13 3.01
N VAL A 5 9.36 -10.13 1.91
CA VAL A 5 9.46 -9.03 0.95
C VAL A 5 8.07 -8.57 0.51
N PHE A 6 7.13 -9.50 0.34
CA PHE A 6 5.74 -9.20 -0.03
C PHE A 6 4.92 -8.62 1.13
N ASP A 7 5.45 -8.58 2.36
CA ASP A 7 4.86 -7.84 3.46
C ASP A 7 5.22 -6.36 3.46
N LEU A 8 6.37 -6.01 2.88
CA LEU A 8 6.85 -4.64 2.75
C LEU A 8 6.32 -3.99 1.47
N PHE A 9 6.32 -4.76 0.37
CA PHE A 9 5.88 -4.31 -0.94
C PHE A 9 4.54 -4.93 -1.32
N LYS A 10 3.48 -4.13 -1.28
CA LYS A 10 2.11 -4.54 -1.58
C LYS A 10 1.50 -3.63 -2.62
N ILE A 11 0.90 -4.23 -3.64
CA ILE A 11 0.06 -3.51 -4.58
C ILE A 11 -1.20 -3.04 -3.83
N GLY A 12 -1.60 -1.80 -4.07
CA GLY A 12 -2.74 -1.19 -3.43
C GLY A 12 -3.22 0.03 -4.20
N VAL A 13 -3.94 0.92 -3.51
CA VAL A 13 -4.43 2.19 -4.05
C VAL A 13 -4.00 3.34 -3.16
N GLY A 14 -3.74 4.49 -3.77
CA GLY A 14 -3.48 5.74 -3.05
C GLY A 14 -4.77 6.32 -2.43
N PRO A 15 -4.65 7.34 -1.56
CA PRO A 15 -3.41 7.98 -1.13
C PRO A 15 -2.74 7.36 0.11
N SER A 16 -3.43 6.51 0.87
CA SER A 16 -2.94 6.08 2.19
C SER A 16 -3.06 4.58 2.44
N SER A 17 -1.99 3.97 2.93
CA SER A 17 -2.03 2.55 3.33
C SER A 17 -2.95 2.35 4.55
N SER A 18 -2.93 3.27 5.52
CA SER A 18 -3.72 3.16 6.75
C SER A 18 -5.15 3.68 6.58
N HIS A 19 -5.36 4.71 5.76
CA HIS A 19 -6.68 5.36 5.61
C HIS A 19 -7.40 4.98 4.30
N THR A 20 -6.75 4.29 3.36
CA THR A 20 -7.41 3.86 2.11
C THR A 20 -7.34 2.34 1.95
N VAL A 21 -6.14 1.76 1.94
CA VAL A 21 -5.94 0.32 1.72
C VAL A 21 -6.53 -0.52 2.86
N GLY A 22 -6.24 -0.17 4.12
CA GLY A 22 -6.79 -0.86 5.29
C GLY A 22 -8.32 -0.85 5.31
N PRO A 23 -8.99 0.32 5.24
CA PRO A 23 -10.45 0.41 5.21
C PRO A 23 -11.13 -0.34 4.07
N MET A 24 -10.56 -0.30 2.86
CA MET A 24 -11.06 -1.12 1.74
C MET A 24 -10.96 -2.62 2.05
N ARG A 25 -9.80 -3.06 2.58
CA ARG A 25 -9.61 -4.46 2.97
C ARG A 25 -10.56 -4.89 4.08
N ALA A 26 -10.80 -4.04 5.08
CA ALA A 26 -11.76 -4.31 6.14
C ALA A 26 -13.18 -4.51 5.60
N GLY A 27 -13.62 -3.66 4.67
CA GLY A 27 -14.90 -3.82 3.97
C GLY A 27 -14.99 -5.15 3.20
N ALA A 28 -13.93 -5.50 2.47
CA ALA A 28 -13.89 -6.75 1.71
C ALA A 28 -13.89 -8.00 2.61
N LEU A 29 -13.14 -7.98 3.71
CA LEU A 29 -13.12 -9.04 4.72
C LEU A 29 -14.49 -9.22 5.40
N PHE A 30 -15.15 -8.11 5.74
CA PHE A 30 -16.48 -8.14 6.34
C PHE A 30 -17.50 -8.83 5.42
N VAL A 31 -17.52 -8.44 4.14
CA VAL A 31 -18.40 -9.06 3.13
C VAL A 31 -18.04 -10.52 2.89
N GLN A 32 -16.75 -10.85 2.84
CA GLN A 32 -16.30 -12.23 2.75
C GLN A 32 -16.84 -13.07 3.92
N GLY A 33 -16.71 -12.56 5.15
CA GLY A 33 -17.23 -13.22 6.35
C GLY A 33 -18.75 -13.44 6.30
N LEU A 34 -19.52 -12.44 5.85
CA LEU A 34 -20.98 -12.58 5.66
C LEU A 34 -21.33 -13.69 4.67
N ARG A 35 -20.55 -13.84 3.59
CA ARG A 35 -20.76 -14.92 2.61
C ARG A 35 -20.45 -16.29 3.19
N GLU A 36 -19.32 -16.40 3.89
CA GLU A 36 -18.88 -17.67 4.49
C GLU A 36 -19.87 -18.17 5.55
N ARG A 37 -20.55 -17.25 6.25
CA ARG A 37 -21.63 -17.57 7.20
C ARG A 37 -23.01 -17.78 6.56
N GLY A 38 -23.17 -17.50 5.26
CA GLY A 38 -24.47 -17.58 4.57
C GLY A 38 -25.45 -16.47 4.98
N GLU A 39 -24.95 -15.35 5.48
CA GLU A 39 -25.73 -14.21 5.97
C GLU A 39 -25.95 -13.13 4.91
N LEU A 40 -25.15 -13.13 3.83
CA LEU A 40 -25.15 -12.05 2.83
C LEU A 40 -26.55 -11.73 2.28
N GLU A 41 -27.33 -12.74 1.88
CA GLU A 41 -28.66 -12.56 1.29
C GLU A 41 -29.73 -12.05 2.28
N GLN A 42 -29.42 -12.05 3.58
CA GLN A 42 -30.33 -11.56 4.63
C GLN A 42 -30.10 -10.07 4.92
N VAL A 43 -29.01 -9.49 4.42
CA VAL A 43 -28.64 -8.09 4.66
C VAL A 43 -29.60 -7.16 3.93
N GLN A 44 -30.19 -6.24 4.67
CA GLN A 44 -31.06 -5.17 4.16
C GLN A 44 -30.44 -3.78 4.29
N ARG A 45 -29.52 -3.60 5.24
CA ARG A 45 -28.82 -2.33 5.49
C ARG A 45 -27.41 -2.59 6.00
N ILE A 46 -26.49 -1.72 5.62
CA ILE A 46 -25.13 -1.66 6.16
C ILE A 46 -24.93 -0.31 6.81
N GLU A 47 -24.39 -0.29 8.01
CA GLU A 47 -23.92 0.92 8.68
C GLU A 47 -22.40 0.86 8.85
N VAL A 48 -21.74 1.94 8.45
CA VAL A 48 -20.30 2.15 8.57
C VAL A 48 -20.05 3.21 9.62
N ARG A 49 -19.25 2.88 10.62
CA ARG A 49 -18.78 3.82 11.64
C ARG A 49 -17.28 3.96 11.53
N LEU A 50 -16.80 5.16 11.24
CA LEU A 50 -15.37 5.49 11.24
C LEU A 50 -15.06 6.27 12.51
N TYR A 51 -14.00 5.87 13.21
CA TYR A 51 -13.62 6.42 14.52
C TYR A 51 -12.29 7.16 14.46
N GLY A 52 -12.05 8.02 15.45
CA GLY A 52 -10.75 8.64 15.71
C GLY A 52 -10.12 9.29 14.48
N SER A 53 -8.87 8.92 14.19
CA SER A 53 -8.12 9.47 13.05
C SER A 53 -8.68 9.08 11.68
N LEU A 54 -9.31 7.90 11.56
CA LEU A 54 -10.01 7.50 10.33
C LEU A 54 -11.20 8.42 10.04
N SER A 55 -11.90 8.88 11.07
CA SER A 55 -12.97 9.86 10.95
C SER A 55 -12.42 11.25 10.59
N ALA A 56 -11.47 11.74 11.39
CA ALA A 56 -10.97 13.12 11.31
C ALA A 56 -10.32 13.47 9.96
N THR A 57 -9.61 12.51 9.34
CA THR A 57 -8.93 12.74 8.06
C THR A 57 -9.52 11.92 6.91
N GLY A 58 -10.61 11.20 7.16
CA GLY A 58 -11.09 10.15 6.27
C GLY A 58 -11.51 10.64 4.90
N VAL A 59 -12.25 11.76 4.85
CA VAL A 59 -12.71 12.34 3.57
C VAL A 59 -11.53 12.77 2.70
N GLY A 60 -10.48 13.35 3.28
CA GLY A 60 -9.28 13.76 2.54
C GLY A 60 -8.45 12.58 2.01
N HIS A 61 -8.49 11.44 2.71
CA HIS A 61 -7.81 10.21 2.31
C HIS A 61 -8.71 9.23 1.53
N GLY A 62 -9.98 9.58 1.30
CA GLY A 62 -10.97 8.72 0.65
C GLY A 62 -11.32 7.46 1.44
N THR A 63 -11.20 7.48 2.77
CA THR A 63 -11.52 6.34 3.67
C THR A 63 -12.95 5.86 3.47
N ASP A 64 -13.89 6.78 3.38
CA ASP A 64 -15.31 6.52 3.17
C ASP A 64 -15.53 5.77 1.84
N ASN A 65 -14.99 6.31 0.75
CA ASN A 65 -15.05 5.70 -0.57
C ASN A 65 -14.37 4.32 -0.61
N ALA A 66 -13.23 4.19 0.05
CA ALA A 66 -12.45 2.96 0.10
C ALA A 66 -13.22 1.85 0.84
N THR A 67 -13.82 2.16 1.99
CA THR A 67 -14.68 1.23 2.74
C THR A 67 -15.87 0.78 1.89
N ILE A 68 -16.52 1.70 1.18
CA ILE A 68 -17.64 1.37 0.28
C ILE A 68 -17.21 0.45 -0.86
N MET A 69 -16.06 0.69 -1.49
CA MET A 69 -15.53 -0.22 -2.52
C MET A 69 -15.25 -1.61 -1.94
N GLY A 70 -14.69 -1.68 -0.73
CA GLY A 70 -14.51 -2.93 0.01
C GLY A 70 -15.84 -3.67 0.24
N LEU A 71 -16.88 -2.94 0.66
CA LEU A 71 -18.24 -3.50 0.83
C LEU A 71 -18.87 -3.94 -0.51
N MET A 72 -18.47 -3.35 -1.63
CA MET A 72 -18.84 -3.86 -2.96
C MET A 72 -18.03 -5.09 -3.37
N GLY A 73 -17.15 -5.63 -2.51
CA GLY A 73 -16.33 -6.82 -2.76
C GLY A 73 -15.01 -6.55 -3.46
N GLU A 74 -14.63 -5.28 -3.63
CA GLU A 74 -13.36 -4.90 -4.27
C GLU A 74 -12.18 -5.02 -3.29
N TRP A 75 -11.05 -5.50 -3.79
CA TRP A 75 -9.80 -5.61 -3.03
C TRP A 75 -8.79 -4.54 -3.49
N PRO A 76 -8.03 -3.93 -2.56
CA PRO A 76 -7.15 -2.81 -2.91
C PRO A 76 -6.04 -3.17 -3.91
N ASP A 77 -5.59 -4.43 -3.93
CA ASP A 77 -4.59 -4.96 -4.85
C ASP A 77 -5.15 -5.37 -6.22
N ALA A 78 -6.48 -5.45 -6.37
CA ALA A 78 -7.16 -5.90 -7.59
C ALA A 78 -8.02 -4.82 -8.25
N ILE A 79 -8.59 -3.89 -7.48
CA ILE A 79 -9.53 -2.87 -7.96
C ILE A 79 -8.92 -1.96 -9.01
N ASP A 80 -9.58 -1.71 -10.14
CA ASP A 80 -9.19 -0.63 -11.04
C ASP A 80 -9.51 0.73 -10.39
N PRO A 81 -8.49 1.56 -10.05
CA PRO A 81 -8.71 2.83 -9.35
C PRO A 81 -9.60 3.80 -10.13
N THR A 82 -9.64 3.70 -11.46
CA THR A 82 -10.45 4.57 -12.31
C THR A 82 -11.96 4.35 -12.11
N GLN A 83 -12.35 3.20 -11.57
CA GLN A 83 -13.75 2.85 -11.30
C GLN A 83 -14.27 3.38 -9.97
N ILE A 84 -13.39 3.82 -9.05
CA ILE A 84 -13.79 4.25 -7.70
C ILE A 84 -14.73 5.46 -7.78
N VAL A 85 -14.28 6.53 -8.45
CA VAL A 85 -15.05 7.79 -8.51
C VAL A 85 -16.41 7.61 -9.21
N PRO A 86 -16.51 6.99 -10.40
CA PRO A 86 -17.80 6.77 -11.06
C PRO A 86 -18.77 5.95 -10.22
N ARG A 87 -18.31 4.89 -9.55
CA ARG A 87 -19.18 4.01 -8.75
C ARG A 87 -19.66 4.66 -7.47
N ILE A 88 -18.83 5.48 -6.83
CA ILE A 88 -19.25 6.29 -5.68
C ILE A 88 -20.29 7.34 -6.12
N ALA A 89 -20.11 7.96 -7.28
CA ALA A 89 -21.08 8.90 -7.82
C ALA A 89 -22.44 8.23 -8.09
N ASP A 90 -22.44 7.05 -8.73
CA ASP A 90 -23.64 6.24 -8.98
C ASP A 90 -24.37 5.87 -7.67
N LEU A 91 -23.64 5.41 -6.66
CA LEU A 91 -24.22 5.11 -5.35
C LEU A 91 -24.82 6.36 -4.69
N ARG A 92 -24.13 7.51 -4.75
CA ARG A 92 -24.63 8.76 -4.14
C ARG A 92 -25.89 9.28 -4.84
N GLU A 93 -26.02 9.08 -6.14
CA GLU A 93 -27.20 9.48 -6.92
C GLU A 93 -28.39 8.53 -6.69
N THR A 94 -28.13 7.23 -6.67
CA THR A 94 -29.18 6.20 -6.61
C THR A 94 -29.55 5.77 -5.18
N HIS A 95 -28.69 6.04 -4.20
CA HIS A 95 -28.71 5.46 -2.85
C HIS A 95 -28.71 3.92 -2.84
N VAL A 96 -28.15 3.28 -3.87
CA VAL A 96 -28.06 1.82 -3.97
C VAL A 96 -26.61 1.38 -3.85
N LEU A 97 -26.31 0.65 -2.78
CA LEU A 97 -25.06 -0.09 -2.61
C LEU A 97 -25.22 -1.48 -3.19
N LYS A 98 -24.42 -1.83 -4.21
CA LYS A 98 -24.32 -3.21 -4.73
C LYS A 98 -23.35 -4.00 -3.85
N LEU A 99 -23.83 -4.44 -2.69
CA LEU A 99 -23.07 -5.24 -1.73
C LEU A 99 -22.50 -6.48 -2.41
N ASP A 100 -21.20 -6.73 -2.24
CA ASP A 100 -20.47 -7.83 -2.89
C ASP A 100 -20.64 -7.87 -4.42
N ASN A 101 -20.85 -6.70 -5.04
CA ASN A 101 -21.16 -6.51 -6.46
C ASN A 101 -22.42 -7.24 -6.96
N ARG A 102 -23.26 -7.72 -6.04
CA ARG A 102 -24.37 -8.65 -6.34
C ARG A 102 -25.69 -8.18 -5.76
N LEU A 103 -25.72 -7.87 -4.48
CA LEU A 103 -26.95 -7.61 -3.75
C LEU A 103 -27.21 -6.09 -3.65
N PRO A 104 -28.22 -5.55 -4.34
CA PRO A 104 -28.58 -4.14 -4.19
C PRO A 104 -29.29 -3.91 -2.85
N ILE A 105 -28.72 -3.05 -2.01
CA ILE A 105 -29.32 -2.59 -0.76
C ILE A 105 -29.38 -1.07 -0.72
N GLU A 106 -30.32 -0.50 0.02
CA GLU A 106 -30.37 0.95 0.24
C GLU A 106 -29.16 1.36 1.10
N PHE A 107 -28.45 2.39 0.66
CA PHE A 107 -27.39 3.05 1.42
C PHE A 107 -27.53 4.56 1.32
N VAL A 108 -27.97 5.18 2.42
CA VAL A 108 -28.13 6.63 2.53
C VAL A 108 -26.92 7.19 3.24
N TRP A 109 -26.06 7.89 2.51
CA TRP A 109 -24.74 8.32 3.02
C TRP A 109 -24.81 9.07 4.35
N ALA A 110 -25.77 10.00 4.51
CA ALA A 110 -25.93 10.79 5.73
C ALA A 110 -26.40 9.98 6.95
N ARG A 111 -27.05 8.83 6.73
CA ARG A 111 -27.57 7.92 7.76
C ARG A 111 -26.56 6.82 8.07
N ASP A 112 -25.93 6.28 7.03
CA ASP A 112 -25.24 5.00 7.07
C ASP A 112 -23.70 5.12 7.08
N MET A 113 -23.14 6.30 6.79
CA MET A 113 -21.71 6.60 6.91
C MET A 113 -21.47 7.57 8.06
N LEU A 114 -21.22 7.05 9.25
CA LEU A 114 -21.03 7.82 10.47
C LEU A 114 -19.55 8.12 10.69
N LEU A 115 -19.22 9.41 10.73
CA LEU A 115 -17.90 9.91 11.11
C LEU A 115 -17.94 10.31 12.60
N LEU A 116 -17.28 9.52 13.44
CA LEU A 116 -17.32 9.65 14.89
C LEU A 116 -15.97 10.15 15.42
N GLU A 117 -16.00 11.18 16.26
CA GLU A 117 -14.78 11.78 16.84
C GLU A 117 -14.15 10.91 17.93
N GLU A 118 -14.91 9.96 18.47
CA GLU A 118 -14.46 9.11 19.57
C GLU A 118 -13.35 8.15 19.10
N ASN A 119 -12.35 7.94 19.97
CA ASN A 119 -11.32 6.93 19.77
C ASN A 119 -11.73 5.64 20.46
N LEU A 120 -11.53 4.51 19.77
CA LEU A 120 -11.66 3.21 20.42
C LEU A 120 -10.39 2.85 21.20
N PRO A 121 -10.47 2.03 22.27
CA PRO A 121 -9.37 1.83 23.22
C PRO A 121 -8.07 1.22 22.64
N TYR A 122 -8.17 0.43 21.57
CA TYR A 122 -7.02 -0.31 21.04
C TYR A 122 -6.14 0.52 20.11
N HIS A 123 -6.72 1.20 19.12
CA HIS A 123 -5.98 1.96 18.12
C HIS A 123 -6.84 3.09 17.54
N PRO A 124 -6.27 4.29 17.27
CA PRO A 124 -7.05 5.45 16.83
C PRO A 124 -7.63 5.30 15.41
N ASN A 125 -7.01 4.48 14.56
CA ASN A 125 -7.60 4.10 13.26
C ASN A 125 -8.54 2.91 13.44
N ALA A 126 -9.81 3.16 13.80
CA ALA A 126 -10.80 2.11 13.98
C ALA A 126 -12.04 2.33 13.11
N MET A 127 -12.68 1.23 12.72
CA MET A 127 -13.98 1.24 12.06
C MET A 127 -14.85 0.10 12.57
N THR A 128 -16.15 0.31 12.61
CA THR A 128 -17.13 -0.75 12.87
C THR A 128 -18.06 -0.86 11.67
N LEU A 129 -18.25 -2.08 11.19
CA LEU A 129 -19.17 -2.42 10.11
C LEU A 129 -20.31 -3.25 10.71
N ILE A 130 -21.54 -2.83 10.43
CA ILE A 130 -22.75 -3.43 10.98
C ILE A 130 -23.65 -3.84 9.80
N ALA A 131 -24.04 -5.10 9.76
CA ALA A 131 -25.03 -5.62 8.83
C ALA A 131 -26.35 -5.84 9.57
N GLU A 132 -27.42 -5.25 9.05
CA GLU A 132 -28.77 -5.40 9.58
C GLU A 132 -29.65 -6.16 8.59
N GLY A 133 -30.50 -7.03 9.11
CA GLY A 133 -31.53 -7.74 8.38
C GLY A 133 -32.92 -7.37 8.88
N ALA A 134 -33.94 -8.12 8.44
CA ALA A 134 -35.34 -7.83 8.78
C ALA A 134 -35.67 -7.87 10.29
N GLN A 135 -34.87 -8.61 11.07
CA GLN A 135 -35.11 -8.85 12.51
C GLN A 135 -34.17 -8.05 13.42
N GLY A 136 -33.33 -7.18 12.86
CA GLY A 136 -32.32 -6.41 13.58
C GLY A 136 -30.90 -6.70 13.09
N GLU A 137 -29.92 -6.46 13.95
CA GLU A 137 -28.50 -6.69 13.65
C GLU A 137 -28.22 -8.18 13.36
N LEU A 138 -27.65 -8.46 12.20
CA LEU A 138 -27.17 -9.79 11.82
C LEU A 138 -25.74 -10.00 12.28
N HIS A 139 -24.88 -9.01 12.03
CA HIS A 139 -23.46 -9.13 12.30
C HIS A 139 -22.80 -7.77 12.52
N ARG A 140 -21.77 -7.75 13.34
CA ARG A 140 -20.99 -6.56 13.67
C ARG A 140 -19.53 -6.94 13.88
N ASP A 141 -18.65 -6.30 13.12
CA ASP A 141 -17.21 -6.40 13.32
C ASP A 141 -16.57 -5.03 13.48
N THR A 142 -15.57 -4.96 14.35
CA THR A 142 -14.71 -3.80 14.51
C THR A 142 -13.31 -4.15 14.02
N TYR A 143 -12.77 -3.30 13.15
CA TYR A 143 -11.46 -3.43 12.53
C TYR A 143 -10.57 -2.25 12.87
N TYR A 144 -9.28 -2.52 13.00
CA TYR A 144 -8.25 -1.52 13.26
C TYR A 144 -7.21 -1.54 12.13
N SER A 145 -6.94 -0.36 11.56
CA SER A 145 -5.94 -0.20 10.51
C SER A 145 -4.60 0.25 11.12
N VAL A 146 -3.71 -0.73 11.35
CA VAL A 146 -2.49 -0.58 12.16
C VAL A 146 -1.24 -0.18 11.34
N GLY A 147 -1.41 0.19 10.08
CA GLY A 147 -0.33 0.65 9.20
C GLY A 147 0.07 -0.36 8.13
N GLY A 148 0.74 0.12 7.06
CA GLY A 148 1.16 -0.73 5.92
C GLY A 148 0.01 -1.43 5.16
N GLY A 149 -1.25 -1.03 5.37
CA GLY A 149 -2.42 -1.71 4.79
C GLY A 149 -2.84 -2.99 5.52
N PHE A 150 -2.29 -3.24 6.70
CA PHE A 150 -2.71 -4.33 7.58
C PHE A 150 -3.95 -3.92 8.38
N VAL A 151 -4.86 -4.88 8.55
CA VAL A 151 -6.08 -4.73 9.33
C VAL A 151 -6.11 -5.86 10.35
N VAL A 152 -6.46 -5.54 11.59
CA VAL A 152 -6.72 -6.51 12.64
C VAL A 152 -8.15 -6.35 13.13
N ASP A 153 -8.84 -7.46 13.40
CA ASP A 153 -10.17 -7.41 13.99
C ASP A 153 -10.11 -7.25 15.52
N ALA A 154 -11.26 -6.99 16.15
CA ALA A 154 -11.34 -6.81 17.60
C ALA A 154 -10.99 -8.07 18.41
N ALA A 155 -11.21 -9.27 17.86
CA ALA A 155 -10.86 -10.52 18.52
C ALA A 155 -9.33 -10.70 18.55
N GLN A 156 -8.66 -10.45 17.43
CA GLN A 156 -7.19 -10.41 17.32
C GLN A 156 -6.61 -9.34 18.24
N ALA A 157 -7.17 -8.12 18.23
CA ALA A 157 -6.76 -7.04 19.12
C ALA A 157 -6.87 -7.41 20.62
N ALA A 158 -7.98 -8.04 21.02
CA ALA A 158 -8.22 -8.47 22.40
C ALA A 158 -7.31 -9.62 22.84
N SER A 159 -6.93 -10.51 21.91
CA SER A 159 -6.01 -11.61 22.19
C SER A 159 -4.57 -11.13 22.43
N GLY A 160 -4.21 -9.92 21.99
CA GLY A 160 -2.85 -9.40 22.03
C GLY A 160 -1.88 -10.11 21.09
N VAL A 161 -2.35 -11.15 20.38
CA VAL A 161 -1.60 -11.86 19.35
C VAL A 161 -1.90 -11.17 18.04
N LEU A 162 -1.04 -10.21 17.66
CA LEU A 162 -0.86 -9.95 16.23
C LEU A 162 -0.41 -11.28 15.63
N ASP A 163 -1.01 -11.73 14.52
CA ASP A 163 -0.57 -12.90 13.74
C ASP A 163 0.87 -12.67 13.27
N ALA A 164 1.82 -12.87 14.19
CA ALA A 164 3.23 -12.79 13.94
C ALA A 164 3.59 -14.14 13.37
N ASP A 165 3.83 -14.18 12.06
CA ASP A 165 4.25 -15.40 11.39
C ASP A 165 5.43 -16.02 12.16
N GLN A 166 5.19 -17.23 12.69
CA GLN A 166 6.17 -18.00 13.49
C GLN A 166 6.99 -18.95 12.62
N THR A 167 6.86 -18.84 11.30
CA THR A 167 7.67 -19.58 10.34
C THR A 167 9.16 -19.45 10.69
N VAL A 168 9.84 -20.58 10.82
CA VAL A 168 11.26 -20.63 11.15
C VAL A 168 12.06 -20.38 9.86
N LEU A 169 12.80 -19.28 9.83
CA LEU A 169 13.63 -18.91 8.68
C LEU A 169 15.00 -19.61 8.74
N PRO A 170 15.52 -20.11 7.61
CA PRO A 170 16.86 -20.70 7.51
C PRO A 170 17.96 -19.74 7.99
N TYR A 171 17.81 -18.46 7.67
CA TYR A 171 18.76 -17.40 8.00
C TYR A 171 18.03 -16.25 8.69
N ASP A 172 17.48 -16.50 9.88
CA ASP A 172 16.84 -15.45 10.68
C ASP A 172 17.88 -14.44 11.22
N PHE A 173 17.59 -13.16 11.07
CA PHE A 173 18.44 -12.07 11.56
C PHE A 173 17.63 -10.98 12.25
N ASN A 174 18.20 -10.41 13.31
CA ASN A 174 17.57 -9.33 14.09
C ASN A 174 18.42 -8.06 14.13
N SER A 175 19.66 -8.09 13.61
CA SER A 175 20.53 -6.92 13.50
C SER A 175 21.34 -6.92 12.20
N ALA A 176 21.82 -5.75 11.78
CA ALA A 176 22.71 -5.64 10.62
C ALA A 176 24.01 -6.44 10.81
N ALA A 177 24.56 -6.45 12.03
CA ALA A 177 25.75 -7.24 12.35
C ALA A 177 25.50 -8.76 12.18
N GLU A 178 24.31 -9.22 12.56
CA GLU A 178 23.90 -10.61 12.37
C GLU A 178 23.69 -10.96 10.90
N LEU A 179 22.99 -10.11 10.15
CA LEU A 179 22.81 -10.26 8.70
C LEU A 179 24.17 -10.43 8.00
N LEU A 180 25.12 -9.51 8.25
CA LEU A 180 26.46 -9.56 7.65
C LEU A 180 27.24 -10.82 8.08
N ARG A 181 27.11 -11.24 9.34
CA ARG A 181 27.72 -12.48 9.84
C ARG A 181 27.16 -13.69 9.09
N LEU A 182 25.85 -13.78 8.91
CA LEU A 182 25.21 -14.89 8.20
C LEU A 182 25.59 -14.93 6.72
N CYS A 183 25.60 -13.78 6.03
CA CYS A 183 26.09 -13.67 4.67
C CYS A 183 27.52 -14.23 4.54
N LYS A 184 28.44 -13.78 5.41
CA LYS A 184 29.83 -14.23 5.40
C LYS A 184 30.00 -15.72 5.74
N GLN A 185 29.19 -16.24 6.66
CA GLN A 185 29.26 -17.66 7.07
C GLN A 185 28.76 -18.61 5.98
N ASN A 186 27.85 -18.16 5.13
CA ASN A 186 27.21 -19.01 4.11
C ASN A 186 27.66 -18.68 2.67
N ASP A 187 28.58 -17.72 2.51
CA ASP A 187 29.06 -17.23 1.20
C ASP A 187 27.91 -16.77 0.29
N LEU A 188 26.97 -16.00 0.87
CA LEU A 188 25.81 -15.46 0.18
C LEU A 188 25.82 -13.93 0.19
N SER A 189 25.37 -13.32 -0.90
CA SER A 189 24.98 -11.91 -0.89
C SER A 189 23.74 -11.70 -0.01
N VAL A 190 23.42 -10.44 0.32
CA VAL A 190 22.19 -10.10 1.06
C VAL A 190 20.94 -10.56 0.29
N SER A 191 20.91 -10.34 -1.03
CA SER A 191 19.77 -10.77 -1.87
C SER A 191 19.63 -12.29 -1.93
N GLN A 192 20.73 -13.03 -2.03
CA GLN A 192 20.73 -14.49 -2.05
C GLN A 192 20.28 -15.09 -0.71
N LEU A 193 20.74 -14.51 0.41
CA LEU A 193 20.28 -14.89 1.75
C LEU A 193 18.76 -14.66 1.89
N MET A 194 18.29 -13.50 1.42
CA MET A 194 16.86 -13.18 1.42
C MET A 194 16.04 -14.10 0.51
N MET A 195 16.55 -14.45 -0.68
CA MET A 195 15.91 -15.43 -1.55
C MET A 195 15.75 -16.78 -0.84
N ALA A 196 16.78 -17.23 -0.13
CA ALA A 196 16.73 -18.48 0.62
C ALA A 196 15.69 -18.45 1.76
N ASN A 197 15.53 -17.31 2.43
CA ASN A 197 14.48 -17.12 3.43
C ASN A 197 13.08 -17.10 2.81
N GLU A 198 12.88 -16.39 1.68
CA GLU A 198 11.58 -16.34 0.99
C GLU A 198 11.10 -17.71 0.51
N LYS A 199 12.06 -18.60 0.17
CA LYS A 199 11.79 -19.96 -0.32
C LYS A 199 11.07 -20.87 0.70
N VAL A 200 10.94 -20.43 1.95
CA VAL A 200 10.14 -21.13 2.96
C VAL A 200 8.64 -21.02 2.67
N TRP A 201 8.18 -19.90 2.10
CA TRP A 201 6.76 -19.68 1.81
C TRP A 201 6.36 -19.99 0.39
N ARG A 202 7.28 -19.83 -0.58
CA ARG A 202 7.00 -19.87 -2.02
C ARG A 202 8.15 -20.47 -2.79
N SER A 203 7.89 -20.97 -3.99
CA SER A 203 8.97 -21.35 -4.90
C SER A 203 9.76 -20.12 -5.40
N GLU A 204 11.00 -20.34 -5.81
CA GLU A 204 11.83 -19.26 -6.38
C GLU A 204 11.20 -18.63 -7.64
N ALA A 205 10.51 -19.43 -8.46
CA ALA A 205 9.80 -18.93 -9.62
C ALA A 205 8.64 -17.99 -9.24
N GLU A 206 7.86 -18.34 -8.21
CA GLU A 206 6.79 -17.48 -7.69
C GLU A 206 7.31 -16.19 -7.07
N ILE A 207 8.45 -16.25 -6.37
CA ILE A 207 9.11 -15.08 -5.79
C ILE A 207 9.53 -14.13 -6.92
N ARG A 208 10.27 -14.62 -7.91
CA ARG A 208 10.71 -13.81 -9.05
C ARG A 208 9.53 -13.19 -9.79
N ALA A 209 8.51 -13.98 -10.12
CA ALA A 209 7.30 -13.49 -10.78
C ALA A 209 6.56 -12.42 -9.96
N GLY A 210 6.45 -12.62 -8.64
CA GLY A 210 5.86 -11.63 -7.73
C GLY A 210 6.62 -10.31 -7.70
N LEU A 211 7.96 -10.36 -7.65
CA LEU A 211 8.81 -9.17 -7.65
C LEU A 211 8.74 -8.42 -9.00
N HIS A 212 8.69 -9.14 -10.12
CA HIS A 212 8.45 -8.51 -11.43
C HIS A 212 7.06 -7.87 -11.51
N LYS A 213 6.02 -8.52 -10.96
CA LYS A 213 4.68 -7.91 -10.89
C LYS A 213 4.68 -6.61 -10.08
N LEU A 214 5.43 -6.55 -8.99
CA LEU A 214 5.60 -5.31 -8.21
C LEU A 214 6.32 -4.24 -9.04
N TRP A 215 7.37 -4.63 -9.78
CA TRP A 215 8.09 -3.73 -10.67
C TRP A 215 7.21 -3.19 -11.79
N ASP A 216 6.42 -4.02 -12.45
CA ASP A 216 5.51 -3.61 -13.51
C ASP A 216 4.48 -2.60 -13.00
N ALA A 217 3.91 -2.84 -11.82
CA ALA A 217 2.98 -1.89 -11.19
C ALA A 217 3.66 -0.55 -10.83
N MET A 218 4.92 -0.58 -10.39
CA MET A 218 5.73 0.63 -10.14
C MET A 218 6.01 1.41 -11.44
N GLN A 219 6.37 0.72 -12.52
CA GLN A 219 6.60 1.33 -13.83
C GLN A 219 5.31 1.95 -14.39
N GLU A 220 4.18 1.26 -14.27
CA GLU A 220 2.87 1.78 -14.67
C GLU A 220 2.53 3.04 -13.88
N CYS A 221 2.74 3.04 -12.55
CA CYS A 221 2.54 4.20 -11.70
C CYS A 221 3.39 5.40 -12.16
N VAL A 222 4.69 5.20 -12.42
CA VAL A 222 5.54 6.25 -12.97
C VAL A 222 4.98 6.76 -14.30
N ASN A 223 4.69 5.87 -15.25
CA ASN A 223 4.18 6.24 -16.58
C ASN A 223 2.87 7.05 -16.51
N ASN A 224 1.96 6.66 -15.62
CA ASN A 224 0.73 7.40 -15.35
C ASN A 224 1.02 8.81 -14.81
N GLY A 225 1.92 8.93 -13.83
CA GLY A 225 2.34 10.22 -13.27
C GLY A 225 3.04 11.14 -14.28
N LEU A 226 3.75 10.57 -15.25
CA LEU A 226 4.37 11.32 -16.36
C LEU A 226 3.34 11.79 -17.40
N LYS A 227 2.15 11.19 -17.47
CA LYS A 227 1.12 11.43 -18.48
C LYS A 227 0.00 12.35 -17.97
N TYR A 228 -0.52 12.08 -16.77
CA TYR A 228 -1.71 12.77 -16.27
C TYR A 228 -1.38 14.18 -15.79
N GLU A 229 -2.06 15.17 -16.38
CA GLU A 229 -2.00 16.56 -15.96
C GLU A 229 -3.21 16.90 -15.07
N GLY A 230 -3.15 18.06 -14.40
CA GLY A 230 -4.26 18.58 -13.62
C GLY A 230 -3.87 19.02 -12.21
N THR A 231 -4.90 19.24 -11.39
CA THR A 231 -4.77 19.63 -9.98
C THR A 231 -5.09 18.44 -9.11
N LEU A 232 -4.25 18.17 -8.11
CA LEU A 232 -4.45 17.10 -7.15
C LEU A 232 -5.70 17.37 -6.28
N PRO A 233 -6.43 16.31 -5.87
CA PRO A 233 -7.57 16.45 -4.97
C PRO A 233 -7.12 16.88 -3.56
N GLY A 234 -8.08 17.18 -2.67
CA GLY A 234 -7.80 17.54 -1.27
C GLY A 234 -7.79 19.06 -0.98
N GLY A 235 -8.18 19.91 -1.93
CA GLY A 235 -8.47 21.33 -1.68
C GLY A 235 -7.27 22.27 -1.57
N LEU A 236 -6.04 21.74 -1.64
CA LEU A 236 -4.80 22.54 -1.57
C LEU A 236 -4.38 23.17 -2.91
N ASN A 237 -5.14 22.93 -3.99
CA ASN A 237 -4.88 23.45 -5.35
C ASN A 237 -3.46 23.17 -5.87
N VAL A 238 -2.88 22.03 -5.48
CA VAL A 238 -1.53 21.63 -5.90
C VAL A 238 -1.60 21.09 -7.33
N ARG A 239 -0.87 21.73 -8.26
CA ARG A 239 -0.77 21.26 -9.64
C ARG A 239 0.23 20.13 -9.77
N ARG A 240 -0.10 19.15 -10.62
CA ARG A 240 0.85 18.12 -11.06
C ARG A 240 1.99 18.76 -11.85
N ARG A 241 3.22 18.33 -11.55
CA ARG A 241 4.47 18.89 -12.08
C ARG A 241 5.24 17.86 -12.90
N ALA A 242 5.05 16.57 -12.65
CA ALA A 242 5.80 15.51 -13.33
C ALA A 242 5.68 15.55 -14.87
N PRO A 243 4.50 15.76 -15.50
CA PRO A 243 4.40 15.78 -16.97
C PRO A 243 5.21 16.91 -17.62
N LYS A 244 5.22 18.10 -17.00
CA LYS A 244 5.98 19.24 -17.50
C LYS A 244 7.48 19.02 -17.35
N LEU A 245 7.92 18.50 -16.20
CA LEU A 245 9.31 18.18 -15.95
C LEU A 245 9.81 17.09 -16.91
N HIS A 246 8.99 16.07 -17.17
CA HIS A 246 9.30 15.01 -18.15
C HIS A 246 9.59 15.55 -19.55
N ARG A 247 8.71 16.43 -20.06
CA ARG A 247 8.93 17.08 -21.37
C ARG A 247 10.23 17.87 -21.39
N SER A 248 10.52 18.63 -20.32
CA SER A 248 11.76 19.40 -20.21
C SER A 248 13.01 18.50 -20.26
N LEU A 249 13.01 17.36 -19.54
CA LEU A 249 14.16 16.45 -19.54
C LEU A 249 14.33 15.72 -20.87
N GLN A 250 13.24 15.39 -21.57
CA GLN A 250 13.31 14.84 -22.93
C GLN A 250 13.90 15.83 -23.94
N GLU A 251 13.63 17.13 -23.78
CA GLU A 251 14.19 18.17 -24.64
C GLU A 251 15.69 18.41 -24.37
N ILE A 252 16.11 18.37 -23.10
CA ILE A 252 17.51 18.52 -22.68
C ILE A 252 18.36 17.31 -23.11
N GLY A 253 17.78 16.10 -23.14
CA GLY A 253 18.44 14.87 -23.57
C GLY A 253 18.78 14.80 -25.07
N LYS A 254 18.46 15.84 -25.86
CA LYS A 254 18.92 15.95 -27.26
C LYS A 254 20.43 16.26 -27.29
N PRO A 255 21.19 15.74 -28.26
CA PRO A 255 22.65 15.70 -28.16
C PRO A 255 23.27 17.10 -28.25
N ASN A 256 23.60 17.69 -27.10
CA ASN A 256 24.56 18.79 -26.92
C ASN A 256 25.28 18.66 -25.54
N VAL A 257 26.10 17.61 -25.43
CA VAL A 257 27.44 17.46 -24.82
C VAL A 257 27.81 18.02 -23.41
N ILE A 258 26.95 18.62 -22.56
CA ILE A 258 27.40 19.09 -21.21
C ILE A 258 26.58 18.57 -19.99
N GLY A 259 25.59 17.68 -20.15
CA GLY A 259 24.60 17.39 -19.09
C GLY A 259 24.60 16.01 -18.39
N SER A 260 25.59 15.13 -18.55
CA SER A 260 25.40 13.69 -18.22
C SER A 260 25.09 13.38 -16.76
N THR A 261 25.74 14.02 -15.78
CA THR A 261 25.54 13.71 -14.34
C THR A 261 24.40 14.51 -13.68
N MET A 262 24.16 15.76 -14.11
CA MET A 262 23.04 16.55 -13.60
C MET A 262 21.69 15.99 -14.09
N SER A 263 21.65 15.42 -15.30
CA SER A 263 20.42 14.83 -15.85
C SER A 263 19.90 13.64 -15.03
N ALA A 264 20.80 12.82 -14.47
CA ALA A 264 20.41 11.57 -13.83
C ALA A 264 19.71 11.78 -12.47
N MET A 265 20.16 12.78 -11.69
CA MET A 265 19.44 13.21 -10.47
C MET A 265 18.08 13.83 -10.78
N GLU A 266 17.95 14.57 -11.89
CA GLU A 266 16.66 15.12 -12.31
C GLU A 266 15.66 14.02 -12.68
N TRP A 267 16.13 12.91 -13.28
CA TRP A 267 15.30 11.73 -13.54
C TRP A 267 14.82 11.06 -12.25
N VAL A 268 15.67 10.91 -11.22
CA VAL A 268 15.26 10.37 -9.90
C VAL A 268 14.16 11.25 -9.30
N ASN A 269 14.35 12.58 -9.30
CA ASN A 269 13.34 13.52 -8.80
C ASN A 269 12.03 13.43 -9.58
N LEU A 270 12.11 13.30 -10.90
CA LEU A 270 10.95 13.14 -11.77
C LEU A 270 10.16 11.87 -11.43
N PHE A 271 10.84 10.72 -11.31
CA PHE A 271 10.18 9.46 -11.00
C PHE A 271 9.51 9.49 -9.61
N ALA A 272 10.22 9.99 -8.60
CA ALA A 272 9.66 10.09 -7.25
C ALA A 272 8.43 11.02 -7.21
N LEU A 273 8.50 12.14 -7.94
CA LEU A 273 7.40 13.09 -8.06
C LEU A 273 6.20 12.49 -8.79
N ALA A 274 6.43 11.78 -9.91
CA ALA A 274 5.38 11.12 -10.68
C ALA A 274 4.58 10.14 -9.81
N VAL A 275 5.27 9.29 -9.05
CA VAL A 275 4.64 8.31 -8.16
C VAL A 275 3.88 8.98 -7.01
N ASN A 276 4.45 10.01 -6.38
CA ASN A 276 3.77 10.70 -5.28
C ASN A 276 2.55 11.51 -5.77
N GLU A 277 2.58 12.04 -6.99
CA GLU A 277 1.43 12.71 -7.62
C GLU A 277 0.32 11.71 -7.98
N GLU A 278 0.67 10.51 -8.47
CA GLU A 278 -0.30 9.41 -8.66
C GLU A 278 -0.91 8.95 -7.34
N ASN A 279 -0.09 8.78 -6.31
CA ASN A 279 -0.57 8.42 -4.97
C ASN A 279 -1.61 9.42 -4.47
N ALA A 280 -1.27 10.71 -4.51
CA ALA A 280 -2.15 11.78 -4.06
C ALA A 280 -3.46 11.86 -4.86
N ALA A 281 -3.47 11.38 -6.10
CA ALA A 281 -4.67 11.32 -6.94
C ALA A 281 -5.50 10.04 -6.77
N GLY A 282 -5.08 9.12 -5.90
CA GLY A 282 -5.78 7.85 -5.66
C GLY A 282 -5.47 6.77 -6.71
N GLY A 283 -4.35 6.89 -7.43
CA GLY A 283 -3.92 5.93 -8.44
C GLY A 283 -3.48 4.58 -7.85
N ARG A 284 -3.11 3.66 -8.74
CA ARG A 284 -2.48 2.38 -8.37
C ARG A 284 -1.12 2.65 -7.72
N MET A 285 -0.85 1.99 -6.60
CA MET A 285 0.38 2.18 -5.83
C MET A 285 1.01 0.86 -5.41
N VAL A 286 2.32 0.89 -5.14
CA VAL A 286 3.03 -0.18 -4.43
C VAL A 286 3.61 0.41 -3.15
N THR A 287 3.30 -0.17 -1.99
CA THR A 287 3.86 0.28 -0.72
C THR A 287 5.37 0.08 -0.71
N ALA A 288 6.12 1.03 -0.15
CA ALA A 288 7.58 0.92 -0.08
C ALA A 288 8.21 1.73 1.07
N PRO A 289 7.97 1.40 2.36
CA PRO A 289 7.07 0.37 2.89
C PRO A 289 5.64 0.89 3.14
N THR A 290 5.37 2.17 2.87
CA THR A 290 4.04 2.80 2.94
C THR A 290 3.74 3.56 1.65
N ASN A 291 2.48 3.95 1.44
CA ASN A 291 2.09 4.77 0.29
C ASN A 291 2.78 6.15 0.31
N GLY A 292 2.97 6.75 1.49
CA GLY A 292 3.57 8.07 1.64
C GLY A 292 5.04 8.12 1.21
N ALA A 293 5.75 6.99 1.28
CA ALA A 293 7.14 6.85 0.84
C ALA A 293 7.30 6.15 -0.53
N ALA A 294 6.18 5.84 -1.20
CA ALA A 294 6.15 4.93 -2.35
C ALA A 294 6.98 5.40 -3.55
N GLY A 295 7.28 6.69 -3.67
CA GLY A 295 8.08 7.21 -4.79
C GLY A 295 9.58 6.88 -4.75
N ILE A 296 10.15 6.53 -3.59
CA ILE A 296 11.62 6.43 -3.43
C ILE A 296 12.19 5.19 -4.11
N ILE A 297 11.67 4.01 -3.76
CA ILE A 297 12.11 2.73 -4.31
C ILE A 297 12.00 2.69 -5.85
N PRO A 298 10.84 2.99 -6.47
CA PRO A 298 10.74 2.99 -7.92
C PRO A 298 11.63 4.05 -8.57
N ALA A 299 11.84 5.22 -7.96
CA ALA A 299 12.72 6.23 -8.54
C ALA A 299 14.18 5.77 -8.62
N VAL A 300 14.68 5.14 -7.56
CA VAL A 300 16.06 4.60 -7.53
C VAL A 300 16.19 3.39 -8.45
N LEU A 301 15.20 2.50 -8.48
CA LEU A 301 15.22 1.34 -9.37
C LEU A 301 15.13 1.74 -10.84
N HIS A 302 14.28 2.71 -11.20
CA HIS A 302 14.26 3.26 -12.57
C HIS A 302 15.60 3.89 -12.96
N TYR A 303 16.25 4.60 -12.04
CA TYR A 303 17.58 5.13 -12.27
C TYR A 303 18.59 4.01 -12.51
N TYR A 304 18.60 3.00 -11.64
CA TYR A 304 19.49 1.85 -11.72
C TYR A 304 19.36 1.14 -13.07
N MET A 305 18.12 0.81 -13.44
CA MET A 305 17.79 0.10 -14.69
C MET A 305 18.07 0.93 -15.95
N ARG A 306 18.08 2.27 -15.85
CA ARG A 306 18.23 3.16 -17.02
C ARG A 306 19.67 3.60 -17.27
N PHE A 307 20.46 3.78 -16.21
CA PHE A 307 21.77 4.43 -16.30
C PHE A 307 22.95 3.52 -15.96
N SER A 308 22.71 2.24 -15.66
CA SER A 308 23.77 1.26 -15.38
C SER A 308 23.92 0.30 -16.56
N ASP A 309 25.17 0.07 -16.99
CA ASP A 309 25.47 -0.72 -18.20
C ASP A 309 25.35 -2.25 -18.01
N ALA A 310 25.27 -2.73 -16.76
CA ALA A 310 25.30 -4.15 -16.41
C ALA A 310 24.04 -4.57 -15.62
N VAL A 311 22.85 -4.21 -16.13
CA VAL A 311 21.56 -4.61 -15.53
C VAL A 311 20.85 -5.64 -16.39
N ASP A 312 20.25 -6.62 -15.73
CA ASP A 312 19.36 -7.62 -16.33
C ASP A 312 18.10 -7.82 -15.47
N GLU A 313 17.26 -8.79 -15.83
CA GLU A 313 16.05 -9.08 -15.06
C GLU A 313 16.34 -9.54 -13.63
N SER A 314 17.49 -10.18 -13.39
CA SER A 314 17.90 -10.62 -12.06
C SER A 314 18.27 -9.45 -11.16
N SER A 315 18.76 -8.33 -11.74
CA SER A 315 19.07 -7.10 -11.01
C SER A 315 17.84 -6.50 -10.30
N VAL A 316 16.65 -6.62 -10.89
CA VAL A 316 15.39 -6.19 -10.25
C VAL A 316 15.10 -7.02 -9.00
N VAL A 317 15.26 -8.34 -9.12
CA VAL A 317 15.04 -9.29 -8.01
C VAL A 317 16.02 -9.04 -6.88
N ASP A 318 17.31 -8.89 -7.22
CA ASP A 318 18.36 -8.62 -6.23
C ASP A 318 18.13 -7.30 -5.51
N PHE A 319 17.75 -6.25 -6.24
CA PHE A 319 17.40 -4.95 -5.67
C PHE A 319 16.29 -5.06 -4.62
N PHE A 320 15.16 -5.71 -4.96
CA PHE A 320 14.03 -5.83 -4.03
C PHE A 320 14.39 -6.65 -2.80
N LEU A 321 15.14 -7.74 -2.96
CA LEU A 321 15.52 -8.61 -1.84
C LEU A 321 16.52 -7.93 -0.91
N ALA A 322 17.50 -7.21 -1.45
CA ALA A 322 18.43 -6.41 -0.63
C ALA A 322 17.71 -5.26 0.10
N ALA A 323 16.82 -4.54 -0.60
CA ALA A 323 15.96 -3.53 0.00
C ALA A 323 15.08 -4.10 1.11
N ALA A 324 14.52 -5.30 0.92
CA ALA A 324 13.68 -5.98 1.89
C ALA A 324 14.45 -6.34 3.17
N ALA A 325 15.70 -6.80 3.08
CA ALA A 325 16.50 -7.11 4.26
C ALA A 325 16.62 -5.91 5.21
N VAL A 326 16.88 -4.72 4.66
CA VAL A 326 16.94 -3.47 5.45
C VAL A 326 15.56 -3.07 5.96
N GLY A 327 14.51 -3.20 5.15
CA GLY A 327 13.13 -2.94 5.57
C GLY A 327 12.68 -3.85 6.73
N ILE A 328 13.10 -5.12 6.72
CA ILE A 328 12.85 -6.07 7.81
C ILE A 328 13.57 -5.64 9.08
N LEU A 329 14.83 -5.20 8.99
CA LEU A 329 15.56 -4.67 10.16
C LEU A 329 14.86 -3.46 10.75
N CYS A 330 14.39 -2.53 9.90
CA CYS A 330 13.61 -1.37 10.33
C CYS A 330 12.31 -1.81 11.03
N LYS A 331 11.56 -2.75 10.45
CA LYS A 331 10.27 -3.21 10.99
C LYS A 331 10.39 -4.08 12.25
N LYS A 332 11.45 -4.89 12.38
CA LYS A 332 11.67 -5.73 13.57
C LYS A 332 12.12 -4.91 14.79
N ASN A 333 12.94 -3.88 14.55
CA ASN A 333 13.58 -3.11 15.62
C ASN A 333 12.94 -1.74 15.88
N ALA A 334 12.04 -1.30 15.00
CA ALA A 334 11.31 -0.05 15.09
C ALA A 334 9.94 -0.16 14.41
N SER A 335 9.16 0.91 14.46
CA SER A 335 7.94 1.00 13.66
C SER A 335 8.24 1.54 12.25
N ILE A 336 7.48 1.04 11.27
CA ILE A 336 7.41 1.62 9.90
C ILE A 336 6.18 2.51 9.72
N SER A 337 5.41 2.75 10.79
CA SER A 337 4.25 3.63 10.80
C SER A 337 4.68 5.07 11.06
N GLY A 338 4.39 5.97 10.12
CA GLY A 338 4.63 7.40 10.31
C GLY A 338 3.85 7.98 11.50
N ALA A 339 2.74 7.33 11.89
CA ALA A 339 1.96 7.73 13.05
C ALA A 339 2.68 7.45 14.39
N GLU A 340 3.63 6.50 14.43
CA GLU A 340 4.30 6.08 15.66
C GLU A 340 5.71 6.66 15.80
N VAL A 341 6.45 6.78 14.69
CA VAL A 341 7.85 7.25 14.71
C VAL A 341 8.12 8.41 13.76
N GLY A 342 7.08 8.99 13.16
CA GLY A 342 7.20 10.11 12.22
C GLY A 342 7.78 9.72 10.86
N CYS A 343 8.06 10.73 10.03
CA CYS A 343 8.51 10.58 8.63
C CYS A 343 9.80 9.74 8.48
N GLN A 344 10.65 9.70 9.51
CA GLN A 344 11.85 8.85 9.51
C GLN A 344 11.53 7.36 9.40
N GLY A 345 10.40 6.90 9.95
CA GLY A 345 9.99 5.49 9.88
C GLY A 345 9.45 5.07 8.51
N GLU A 346 8.98 6.03 7.71
CA GLU A 346 8.44 5.79 6.37
C GLU A 346 9.45 6.16 5.30
N VAL A 347 9.69 7.46 5.10
CA VAL A 347 10.58 8.02 4.07
C VAL A 347 12.03 7.69 4.38
N GLY A 348 12.45 7.79 5.64
CA GLY A 348 13.81 7.43 6.05
C GLY A 348 14.11 5.95 5.81
N SER A 349 13.20 5.07 6.20
CA SER A 349 13.29 3.63 5.92
C SER A 349 13.33 3.34 4.41
N ALA A 350 12.46 3.97 3.62
CA ALA A 350 12.45 3.80 2.17
C ALA A 350 13.76 4.23 1.51
N CYS A 351 14.37 5.34 1.97
CA CYS A 351 15.70 5.77 1.53
C CYS A 351 16.78 4.73 1.87
N ALA A 352 16.77 4.18 3.09
CA ALA A 352 17.73 3.16 3.51
C ALA A 352 17.56 1.86 2.71
N MET A 353 16.31 1.44 2.48
CA MET A 353 15.96 0.29 1.63
C MET A 353 16.45 0.50 0.19
N ALA A 354 16.20 1.66 -0.41
CA ALA A 354 16.61 1.95 -1.79
C ALA A 354 18.14 2.02 -1.94
N ALA A 355 18.82 2.61 -0.97
CA ALA A 355 20.29 2.63 -0.94
C ALA A 355 20.87 1.21 -0.84
N ALA A 356 20.28 0.33 -0.03
CA ALA A 356 20.70 -1.06 0.08
C ALA A 356 20.38 -1.89 -1.17
N GLY A 357 19.27 -1.62 -1.85
CA GLY A 357 18.95 -2.26 -3.12
C GLY A 357 19.91 -1.88 -4.25
N LEU A 358 20.41 -0.64 -4.25
CA LEU A 358 21.32 -0.12 -5.27
C LEU A 358 22.79 -0.55 -5.07
N ALA A 359 23.22 -0.77 -3.82
CA ALA A 359 24.62 -1.00 -3.43
C ALA A 359 25.10 -2.42 -3.72
#